data_AF-A0A3B8TXT6-F1
#
_entry.id   AF-A0A3B8TXT6-F1
#
_cell.length_a   1.000
_cell.length_b   1.000
_cell.length_c   1.000
_cell.angle_alpha   90.00
_cell.angle_beta   90.00
_cell.angle_gamma   90.00
#
_symmetry.space_group_name_H-M   'P 1'
#
loop_
_entity.id
_entity.type
_entity.pdbx_description
1 polymer ?
#
loop_
_entity_poly.entity_id
_entity_poly.type
_entity_poly.pdbx_seq_one_letter_code
_entity_poly.pdbx_strand_id
1 'polypeptide(L)'
;MLRFIPIAVLALTCFSSTLSAQRMASHEADILSDQAIVKARNESDVQHAIEDVQKALNLPSLQIKDFISPILPAWTVSFDANEGDVHAVIKALHHHPLIDIAQGDHVIEYRDTEPNDALYGDQWQYVNNGGSGGLPNADLDAELAWDITTGGFTANGDEIVVAVIDDGVELGHPDWGDNLWTNEAETPNNNVDDDGNGYTDDYLGWSAYSNDDNVGSGGSHGTPVAGIIGAQGNNGVGVTG
;
A
#
# COMPACT_ATOMS: atom_id res chain seq x y z
N MET A 1 -3.33 12.67 69.22
CA MET A 1 -3.71 14.02 68.72
C MET A 1 -3.64 14.01 67.20
N LEU A 2 -4.46 14.82 66.50
CA LEU A 2 -4.52 14.88 65.03
C LEU A 2 -3.78 16.11 64.47
N ARG A 3 -3.20 15.95 63.27
CA ARG A 3 -3.10 16.89 62.11
C ARG A 3 -2.26 16.18 61.02
N PHE A 4 -2.60 16.01 59.73
CA PHE A 4 -3.42 16.73 58.73
C PHE A 4 -2.84 18.10 58.34
N ILE A 5 -2.63 18.47 57.07
CA ILE A 5 -2.70 17.82 55.72
C ILE A 5 -1.89 18.74 54.73
N PRO A 6 -1.51 18.46 53.44
CA PRO A 6 -1.96 17.50 52.39
C PRO A 6 -1.11 16.21 52.32
N ILE A 7 -1.12 15.28 51.33
CA ILE A 7 -1.75 15.05 49.98
C ILE A 7 -1.06 15.64 48.71
N ALA A 8 -0.48 14.76 47.87
CA ALA A 8 -0.34 14.91 46.40
C ALA A 8 -0.56 13.54 45.73
N VAL A 9 -1.34 13.48 44.65
CA VAL A 9 -1.70 12.24 43.93
C VAL A 9 -1.01 12.22 42.57
N LEU A 10 -0.34 11.12 42.24
CA LEU A 10 0.05 10.81 40.86
C LEU A 10 -0.63 9.50 40.45
N ALA A 11 -1.77 9.63 39.78
CA ALA A 11 -2.37 8.52 39.04
C ALA A 11 -1.75 8.50 37.64
N LEU A 12 -1.20 7.37 37.23
CA LEU A 12 -0.73 7.15 35.86
C LEU A 12 -1.36 5.86 35.32
N THR A 13 -2.60 5.99 34.84
CA THR A 13 -3.40 4.90 34.28
C THR A 13 -3.53 5.05 32.76
N CYS A 14 -3.00 4.08 32.00
CA CYS A 14 -3.27 3.83 30.57
C CYS A 14 -2.88 4.98 29.60
N PHE A 15 -2.18 4.77 28.49
CA PHE A 15 -2.45 3.82 27.40
C PHE A 15 -1.20 3.68 26.52
N SER A 16 -0.72 2.45 26.30
CA SER A 16 0.41 2.18 25.39
C SER A 16 0.43 0.73 24.90
N SER A 17 -0.73 0.24 24.43
CA SER A 17 -0.89 -1.15 23.95
C SER A 17 -1.87 -1.34 22.79
N THR A 18 -2.31 -0.27 22.12
CA THR A 18 -3.35 -0.33 21.07
C THR A 18 -2.78 -0.29 19.64
N LEU A 19 -1.77 0.52 19.34
CA LEU A 19 -1.24 0.64 17.97
C LEU A 19 -0.61 -0.68 17.43
N SER A 20 -0.10 -1.55 18.30
CA SER A 20 0.45 -2.85 17.88
C SER A 20 -0.63 -3.87 17.50
N ALA A 21 -1.84 -3.75 18.05
CA ALA A 21 -2.96 -4.63 17.70
C ALA A 21 -3.57 -4.24 16.35
N GLN A 22 -3.69 -2.94 16.09
CA GLN A 22 -4.36 -2.42 14.90
C GLN A 22 -3.59 -2.71 13.59
N ARG A 23 -2.26 -2.89 13.67
CA ARG A 23 -1.41 -3.31 12.53
C ARG A 23 -1.36 -4.83 12.30
N MET A 24 -2.06 -5.64 13.11
CA MET A 24 -2.27 -7.08 12.87
C MET A 24 -3.69 -7.42 12.39
N ALA A 25 -4.66 -6.50 12.55
CA ALA A 25 -6.04 -6.71 12.13
C ALA A 25 -6.23 -6.73 10.59
N SER A 26 -5.31 -6.14 9.83
CA SER A 26 -5.37 -6.00 8.36
C SER A 26 -4.98 -7.27 7.57
N HIS A 27 -5.18 -8.45 8.16
CA HIS A 27 -5.07 -9.76 7.50
C HIS A 27 -6.29 -10.67 7.75
N GLU A 28 -7.18 -10.33 8.69
CA GLU A 28 -8.41 -11.10 8.96
C GLU A 28 -9.65 -10.55 8.22
N ALA A 29 -9.55 -9.37 7.59
CA ALA A 29 -10.72 -8.60 7.15
C ALA A 29 -11.55 -9.27 6.04
N ASP A 30 -10.90 -9.91 5.05
CA ASP A 30 -11.51 -10.25 3.76
C ASP A 30 -11.36 -11.74 3.39
N ILE A 31 -11.48 -12.65 4.36
CA ILE A 31 -11.49 -14.11 4.10
C ILE A 31 -12.90 -14.59 3.74
N LEU A 32 -13.01 -15.35 2.65
CA LEU A 32 -14.24 -16.05 2.25
C LEU A 32 -14.65 -17.07 3.31
N SER A 33 -15.87 -16.96 3.86
CA SER A 33 -16.33 -17.78 4.99
C SER A 33 -16.56 -19.26 4.67
N ASP A 34 -16.40 -19.67 3.42
CA ASP A 34 -16.64 -21.01 2.89
C ASP A 34 -15.39 -21.65 2.24
N GLN A 35 -14.26 -20.95 2.16
CA GLN A 35 -13.10 -21.32 1.32
C GLN A 35 -11.73 -21.08 1.97
N ALA A 36 -10.78 -21.96 1.65
CA ALA A 36 -9.38 -21.87 2.08
C ALA A 36 -8.43 -22.29 0.95
N ILE A 37 -7.25 -21.68 0.91
CA ILE A 37 -6.17 -22.08 -0.01
C ILE A 37 -5.19 -22.99 0.74
N VAL A 38 -4.92 -24.17 0.18
CA VAL A 38 -3.93 -25.13 0.71
C VAL A 38 -2.84 -25.43 -0.29
N LYS A 39 -1.61 -25.56 0.20
CA LYS A 39 -0.45 -26.07 -0.54
C LYS A 39 -0.09 -27.47 -0.05
N ALA A 40 0.15 -28.40 -0.97
CA ALA A 40 0.57 -29.77 -0.66
C ALA A 40 1.46 -30.32 -1.77
N ARG A 41 2.04 -31.51 -1.57
CA ARG A 41 2.95 -32.11 -2.58
C ARG A 41 2.21 -32.64 -3.81
N ASN A 42 0.94 -33.00 -3.67
CA ASN A 42 0.05 -33.52 -4.72
C ASN A 42 -1.42 -33.49 -4.25
N GLU A 43 -2.35 -33.69 -5.17
CA GLU A 43 -3.80 -33.65 -4.90
C GLU A 43 -4.28 -34.76 -3.94
N SER A 44 -3.64 -35.93 -3.95
CA SER A 44 -4.02 -37.02 -3.04
C SER A 44 -3.63 -36.71 -1.58
N ASP A 45 -2.54 -35.97 -1.35
CA ASP A 45 -2.21 -35.46 -0.01
C ASP A 45 -3.29 -34.49 0.51
N VAL A 46 -3.86 -33.66 -0.36
CA VAL A 46 -5.01 -32.77 -0.03
C VAL A 46 -6.26 -33.59 0.26
N GLN A 47 -6.59 -34.57 -0.59
CA GLN A 47 -7.77 -35.41 -0.41
C GLN A 47 -7.76 -36.16 0.94
N HIS A 48 -6.63 -36.76 1.33
CA HIS A 48 -6.51 -37.40 2.65
C HIS A 48 -6.63 -36.39 3.81
N ALA A 49 -6.06 -35.18 3.67
CA ALA A 49 -6.19 -34.12 4.66
C ALA A 49 -7.64 -33.66 4.84
N ILE A 50 -8.36 -33.47 3.73
CA ILE A 50 -9.80 -33.17 3.73
C ILE A 50 -10.56 -34.27 4.45
N GLU A 51 -10.37 -35.53 4.08
CA GLU A 51 -11.10 -36.65 4.69
C GLU A 51 -10.91 -36.73 6.21
N ASP A 52 -9.74 -36.40 6.75
CA ASP A 52 -9.52 -36.40 8.21
C ASP A 52 -10.05 -35.11 8.88
N VAL A 53 -10.02 -33.96 8.21
CA VAL A 53 -10.66 -32.71 8.69
C VAL A 53 -12.19 -32.81 8.68
N GLN A 54 -12.79 -33.41 7.64
CA GLN A 54 -14.23 -33.75 7.57
C GLN A 54 -14.67 -34.51 8.83
N LYS A 55 -13.91 -35.55 9.22
CA LYS A 55 -14.18 -36.38 10.41
C LYS A 55 -13.96 -35.61 11.71
N ALA A 56 -12.91 -34.78 11.78
CA ALA A 56 -12.53 -34.05 12.99
C ALA A 56 -13.47 -32.88 13.32
N LEU A 57 -14.01 -32.21 12.30
CA LEU A 57 -14.90 -31.04 12.43
C LEU A 57 -16.38 -31.36 12.19
N ASN A 58 -16.73 -32.59 11.78
CA ASN A 58 -18.08 -32.97 11.32
C ASN A 58 -18.53 -32.08 10.15
N LEU A 59 -17.69 -31.99 9.12
CA LEU A 59 -17.80 -31.04 8.01
C LEU A 59 -17.92 -31.77 6.65
N PRO A 60 -19.00 -32.53 6.39
CA PRO A 60 -19.09 -33.44 5.25
C PRO A 60 -19.08 -32.75 3.88
N SER A 61 -19.35 -31.44 3.81
CA SER A 61 -19.27 -30.65 2.58
C SER A 61 -17.85 -30.27 2.14
N LEU A 62 -16.84 -30.40 3.02
CA LEU A 62 -15.45 -30.00 2.70
C LEU A 62 -14.88 -30.84 1.54
N GLN A 63 -14.46 -30.17 0.47
CA GLN A 63 -13.97 -30.80 -0.76
C GLN A 63 -12.93 -29.93 -1.48
N ILE A 64 -12.18 -30.52 -2.41
CA ILE A 64 -11.36 -29.75 -3.36
C ILE A 64 -12.31 -29.05 -4.33
N LYS A 65 -12.12 -27.73 -4.51
CA LYS A 65 -12.91 -26.90 -5.42
C LYS A 65 -12.16 -26.70 -6.75
N ASP A 66 -10.97 -26.10 -6.67
CA ASP A 66 -10.18 -25.67 -7.82
C ASP A 66 -8.68 -25.99 -7.62
N PHE A 67 -7.96 -26.18 -8.72
CA PHE A 67 -6.49 -26.30 -8.74
C PHE A 67 -5.86 -24.98 -9.22
N ILE A 68 -4.96 -24.42 -8.43
CA ILE A 68 -4.47 -23.05 -8.61
C ILE A 68 -3.22 -23.00 -9.50
N SER A 69 -2.21 -23.85 -9.25
CA SER A 69 -0.93 -23.77 -9.98
C SER A 69 -0.13 -25.08 -9.96
N PRO A 70 0.49 -25.48 -11.08
CA PRO A 70 1.45 -26.59 -11.12
C PRO A 70 2.87 -26.19 -10.72
N ILE A 71 3.16 -24.88 -10.57
CA ILE A 71 4.47 -24.37 -10.14
C ILE A 71 4.50 -24.22 -8.61
N LEU A 72 3.40 -23.74 -8.04
CA LEU A 72 3.13 -23.74 -6.61
C LEU A 72 1.96 -24.69 -6.36
N PRO A 73 2.19 -26.00 -6.09
CA PRO A 73 1.14 -27.00 -6.03
C PRO A 73 0.14 -26.70 -4.91
N ALA A 74 -0.96 -26.07 -5.31
CA ALA A 74 -1.95 -25.48 -4.42
C ALA A 74 -3.37 -25.62 -5.01
N TRP A 75 -4.33 -25.72 -4.10
CA TRP A 75 -5.74 -25.95 -4.38
C TRP A 75 -6.60 -25.02 -3.51
N THR A 76 -7.71 -24.53 -4.04
CA THR A 76 -8.79 -23.99 -3.19
C THR A 76 -9.63 -25.17 -2.72
N VAL A 77 -9.92 -25.23 -1.42
CA VAL A 77 -10.89 -26.14 -0.82
C VAL A 77 -12.11 -25.35 -0.36
N SER A 78 -13.30 -25.92 -0.49
CA SER A 78 -14.56 -25.27 -0.08
C SER A 78 -15.46 -26.20 0.71
N PHE A 79 -16.34 -25.61 1.53
CA PHE A 79 -17.33 -26.29 2.35
C PHE A 79 -18.61 -25.42 2.45
N ASP A 80 -19.69 -25.93 3.04
CA ASP A 80 -20.88 -25.12 3.35
C ASP A 80 -20.63 -24.33 4.65
N ALA A 81 -20.59 -22.99 4.55
CA ALA A 81 -20.40 -22.09 5.71
C ALA A 81 -21.48 -22.22 6.81
N ASN A 82 -22.57 -22.96 6.58
CA ASN A 82 -23.55 -23.32 7.60
C ASN A 82 -23.12 -24.55 8.44
N GLU A 83 -22.16 -25.35 7.98
CA GLU A 83 -21.64 -26.53 8.67
C GLU A 83 -20.43 -26.24 9.59
N GLY A 84 -19.68 -25.15 9.35
CA GLY A 84 -18.45 -24.87 10.10
C GLY A 84 -17.91 -23.44 9.98
N ASP A 85 -16.82 -23.15 10.69
CA ASP A 85 -16.08 -21.88 10.66
C ASP A 85 -14.77 -22.04 9.86
N VAL A 86 -14.52 -21.11 8.94
CA VAL A 86 -13.33 -21.11 8.08
C VAL A 86 -12.03 -21.07 8.88
N HIS A 87 -11.98 -20.37 10.02
CA HIS A 87 -10.77 -20.28 10.85
C HIS A 87 -10.45 -21.64 11.50
N ALA A 88 -11.47 -22.38 11.95
CA ALA A 88 -11.32 -23.77 12.39
C ALA A 88 -10.83 -24.69 11.27
N VAL A 89 -11.32 -24.52 10.03
CA VAL A 89 -10.91 -25.30 8.85
C VAL A 89 -9.45 -25.01 8.45
N ILE A 90 -9.09 -23.74 8.25
CA ILE A 90 -7.72 -23.29 7.98
C ILE A 90 -6.77 -23.83 9.06
N LYS A 91 -7.14 -23.68 10.34
CA LYS A 91 -6.33 -24.15 11.46
C LYS A 91 -6.19 -25.68 11.48
N ALA A 92 -7.23 -26.44 11.15
CA ALA A 92 -7.14 -27.90 11.09
C ALA A 92 -6.22 -28.36 9.94
N LEU A 93 -6.36 -27.76 8.76
CA LEU A 93 -5.52 -28.03 7.59
C LEU A 93 -4.06 -27.62 7.83
N HIS A 94 -3.80 -26.45 8.44
CA HIS A 94 -2.46 -25.97 8.78
C HIS A 94 -1.70 -26.89 9.74
N HIS A 95 -2.40 -27.64 10.59
CA HIS A 95 -1.77 -28.62 11.51
C HIS A 95 -1.73 -30.04 10.92
N HIS A 96 -2.21 -30.26 9.69
CA HIS A 96 -2.26 -31.58 9.08
C HIS A 96 -0.92 -31.94 8.41
N PRO A 97 -0.30 -33.11 8.70
CA PRO A 97 1.08 -33.43 8.29
C PRO A 97 1.30 -33.68 6.78
N LEU A 98 0.27 -33.49 5.95
CA LEU A 98 0.34 -33.57 4.47
C LEU A 98 0.19 -32.19 3.79
N ILE A 99 -0.04 -31.13 4.57
CA ILE A 99 -0.25 -29.76 4.09
C ILE A 99 0.99 -28.93 4.44
N ASP A 100 1.56 -28.24 3.44
CA ASP A 100 2.72 -27.35 3.61
C ASP A 100 2.29 -25.98 4.15
N ILE A 101 1.14 -25.47 3.69
CA ILE A 101 0.57 -24.16 4.01
C ILE A 101 -0.96 -24.30 3.93
N ALA A 102 -1.69 -23.71 4.88
CA ALA A 102 -3.12 -23.41 4.72
C ALA A 102 -3.38 -21.96 5.15
N GLN A 103 -4.16 -21.23 4.36
CA GLN A 103 -4.57 -19.85 4.59
C GLN A 103 -6.02 -19.65 4.14
N GLY A 104 -6.61 -18.50 4.43
CA GLY A 104 -7.92 -18.13 3.87
C GLY A 104 -7.84 -18.01 2.35
N ASP A 105 -8.96 -18.28 1.67
CA ASP A 105 -9.15 -17.73 0.33
C ASP A 105 -9.68 -16.30 0.50
N HIS A 106 -9.03 -15.32 -0.12
CA HIS A 106 -9.27 -13.91 0.16
C HIS A 106 -10.12 -13.27 -0.95
N VAL A 107 -11.09 -12.44 -0.57
CA VAL A 107 -11.76 -11.55 -1.50
C VAL A 107 -10.73 -10.55 -2.00
N ILE A 108 -10.41 -10.63 -3.29
CA ILE A 108 -9.69 -9.59 -4.00
C ILE A 108 -10.70 -8.73 -4.76
N GLU A 109 -10.71 -7.44 -4.48
CA GLU A 109 -11.18 -6.45 -5.43
C GLU A 109 -9.99 -6.00 -6.29
N TYR A 110 -10.23 -5.74 -7.57
CA TYR A 110 -9.34 -4.83 -8.29
C TYR A 110 -9.50 -3.47 -7.61
N ARG A 111 -8.39 -2.80 -7.33
CA ARG A 111 -8.47 -1.40 -6.89
C ARG A 111 -9.15 -0.63 -8.03
N ASP A 112 -10.15 0.17 -7.71
CA ASP A 112 -10.66 1.15 -8.67
C ASP A 112 -9.73 2.36 -8.61
N THR A 113 -8.63 2.33 -9.38
CA THR A 113 -7.57 3.36 -9.31
C THR A 113 -7.78 4.53 -10.25
N GLU A 114 -8.88 4.58 -11.03
CA GLU A 114 -9.17 5.71 -11.92
C GLU A 114 -9.19 7.03 -11.12
N PRO A 115 -8.19 7.93 -11.30
CA PRO A 115 -8.00 9.02 -10.36
C PRO A 115 -9.13 10.05 -10.43
N ASN A 116 -9.64 10.45 -9.25
CA ASN A 116 -10.80 11.35 -9.15
C ASN A 116 -10.53 12.83 -9.51
N ASP A 117 -9.35 13.11 -10.08
CA ASP A 117 -8.80 14.44 -10.27
C ASP A 117 -9.41 15.16 -11.49
N ALA A 118 -9.62 16.46 -11.34
CA ALA A 118 -10.54 17.26 -12.15
C ALA A 118 -10.18 17.34 -13.63
N LEU A 119 -8.91 17.11 -13.99
CA LEU A 119 -8.39 17.12 -15.37
C LEU A 119 -7.81 15.76 -15.79
N TYR A 120 -7.98 14.68 -15.02
CA TYR A 120 -7.49 13.34 -15.39
C TYR A 120 -7.99 12.91 -16.77
N GLY A 121 -9.24 13.21 -17.11
CA GLY A 121 -9.83 12.93 -18.43
C GLY A 121 -9.19 13.66 -19.63
N ASP A 122 -8.34 14.68 -19.40
CA ASP A 122 -7.54 15.33 -20.44
C ASP A 122 -6.12 14.70 -20.57
N GLN A 123 -5.70 13.85 -19.62
CA GLN A 123 -4.39 13.21 -19.56
C GLN A 123 -4.29 11.94 -20.44
N TRP A 124 -4.46 12.13 -21.75
CA TRP A 124 -4.44 11.08 -22.78
C TRP A 124 -3.24 10.12 -22.73
N GLN A 125 -2.10 10.54 -22.16
CA GLN A 125 -0.91 9.70 -22.05
C GLN A 125 -1.10 8.53 -21.09
N TYR A 126 -2.06 8.60 -20.18
CA TYR A 126 -2.43 7.50 -19.29
C TYR A 126 -3.49 6.61 -19.94
N VAL A 127 -4.59 7.18 -20.44
CA VAL A 127 -5.67 6.46 -21.13
C VAL A 127 -6.04 7.12 -22.46
N ASN A 128 -5.67 6.49 -23.58
CA ASN A 128 -5.92 7.00 -24.93
C ASN A 128 -7.07 6.24 -25.62
N ASN A 129 -8.29 6.72 -25.43
CA ASN A 129 -9.49 6.22 -26.11
C ASN A 129 -9.58 6.59 -27.62
N GLY A 130 -8.48 7.05 -28.25
CA GLY A 130 -8.51 7.64 -29.60
C GLY A 130 -9.10 9.06 -29.64
N GLY A 131 -9.23 9.70 -28.48
CA GLY A 131 -9.60 11.10 -28.34
C GLY A 131 -8.68 11.99 -29.18
N SER A 132 -9.19 13.14 -29.64
CA SER A 132 -8.44 14.10 -30.48
C SER A 132 -7.85 13.54 -31.79
N GLY A 133 -8.22 12.31 -32.20
CA GLY A 133 -7.71 11.66 -33.42
C GLY A 133 -6.42 10.86 -33.21
N GLY A 134 -6.09 10.50 -31.97
CA GLY A 134 -5.04 9.54 -31.65
C GLY A 134 -5.36 8.11 -32.14
N LEU A 135 -4.36 7.24 -32.07
CA LEU A 135 -4.57 5.78 -32.14
C LEU A 135 -5.05 5.31 -30.76
N PRO A 136 -6.17 4.58 -30.63
CA PRO A 136 -6.56 3.99 -29.35
C PRO A 136 -5.50 3.03 -28.81
N ASN A 137 -5.32 2.99 -27.49
CA ASN A 137 -4.25 2.23 -26.80
C ASN A 137 -2.84 2.65 -27.29
N ALA A 138 -2.62 3.97 -27.37
CA ALA A 138 -1.32 4.59 -27.61
C ALA A 138 -1.02 5.56 -26.46
N ASP A 139 -0.72 4.95 -25.33
CA ASP A 139 -0.73 5.42 -23.95
C ASP A 139 0.35 4.66 -23.15
N LEU A 140 0.30 4.74 -21.82
CA LEU A 140 1.22 4.08 -20.89
C LEU A 140 0.62 2.88 -20.14
N ASP A 141 -0.66 2.55 -20.36
CA ASP A 141 -1.45 1.60 -19.53
C ASP A 141 -1.31 1.92 -18.02
N ALA A 142 -1.32 3.21 -17.64
CA ALA A 142 -0.90 3.67 -16.32
C ALA A 142 -1.90 3.32 -15.21
N GLU A 143 -3.20 3.31 -15.53
CA GLU A 143 -4.27 2.81 -14.67
C GLU A 143 -4.06 1.33 -14.31
N LEU A 144 -3.65 0.51 -15.30
CA LEU A 144 -3.34 -0.90 -15.08
C LEU A 144 -2.05 -1.10 -14.26
N ALA A 145 -1.16 -0.10 -14.22
CA ALA A 145 0.02 -0.10 -13.37
C ALA A 145 -0.30 0.36 -11.92
N TRP A 146 -1.16 1.36 -11.75
CA TRP A 146 -1.56 1.89 -10.45
C TRP A 146 -2.38 0.89 -9.61
N ASP A 147 -3.18 0.04 -10.27
CA ASP A 147 -3.79 -1.14 -9.65
C ASP A 147 -2.78 -1.99 -8.86
N ILE A 148 -1.55 -2.09 -9.36
CA ILE A 148 -0.43 -2.78 -8.71
C ILE A 148 0.24 -1.85 -7.69
N THR A 149 0.71 -0.67 -8.11
CA THR A 149 1.38 0.31 -7.23
C THR A 149 1.34 1.74 -7.77
N THR A 150 1.10 2.69 -6.87
CA THR A 150 1.17 4.16 -7.08
C THR A 150 2.48 4.76 -6.56
N GLY A 151 3.56 3.97 -6.46
CA GLY A 151 4.85 4.42 -5.95
C GLY A 151 5.00 4.26 -4.43
N GLY A 152 5.46 5.31 -3.75
CA GLY A 152 5.75 5.28 -2.30
C GLY A 152 7.08 4.60 -1.97
N PHE A 153 7.05 3.30 -1.63
CA PHE A 153 8.21 2.57 -1.12
C PHE A 153 8.66 1.41 -2.02
N THR A 154 9.96 1.16 -2.07
CA THR A 154 10.56 -0.02 -2.72
C THR A 154 10.19 -1.31 -1.98
N ALA A 155 10.42 -2.46 -2.62
CA ALA A 155 10.24 -3.77 -1.99
C ALA A 155 11.12 -4.03 -0.75
N ASN A 156 12.12 -3.19 -0.45
CA ASN A 156 12.91 -3.26 0.78
C ASN A 156 12.38 -2.33 1.89
N GLY A 157 11.47 -1.39 1.57
CA GLY A 157 11.02 -0.32 2.45
C GLY A 157 11.79 1.00 2.34
N ASP A 158 12.61 1.19 1.30
CA ASP A 158 13.24 2.48 0.98
C ASP A 158 12.21 3.40 0.31
N GLU A 159 12.21 4.71 0.57
CA GLU A 159 11.31 5.66 -0.09
C GLU A 159 11.77 6.00 -1.53
N ILE A 160 10.80 6.18 -2.45
CA ILE A 160 11.07 6.48 -3.86
C ILE A 160 11.10 8.00 -4.06
N VAL A 161 12.30 8.58 -4.03
CA VAL A 161 12.54 10.01 -4.28
C VAL A 161 12.96 10.24 -5.74
N VAL A 162 12.35 11.21 -6.42
CA VAL A 162 12.67 11.59 -7.81
C VAL A 162 13.22 13.01 -7.87
N ALA A 163 14.49 13.15 -8.27
CA ALA A 163 15.13 14.46 -8.43
C ALA A 163 14.81 15.07 -9.81
N VAL A 164 14.09 16.20 -9.83
CA VAL A 164 13.78 16.97 -11.03
C VAL A 164 14.85 18.07 -11.24
N ILE A 165 15.53 18.05 -12.39
CA ILE A 165 16.61 18.99 -12.74
C ILE A 165 16.10 19.90 -13.87
N ASP A 166 15.41 20.99 -13.51
CA ASP A 166 14.70 21.87 -14.43
C ASP A 166 14.74 23.35 -13.97
N ASP A 167 13.85 24.23 -14.46
CA ASP A 167 13.80 25.67 -14.14
C ASP A 167 13.24 26.02 -12.76
N GLY A 168 13.25 25.08 -11.80
CA GLY A 168 12.62 25.20 -10.48
C GLY A 168 11.21 24.62 -10.45
N VAL A 169 10.45 24.89 -9.38
CA VAL A 169 9.08 24.36 -9.19
C VAL A 169 8.20 25.35 -8.41
N GLU A 170 6.92 25.47 -8.77
CA GLU A 170 5.95 26.26 -7.99
C GLU A 170 5.60 25.53 -6.69
N LEU A 171 6.42 25.68 -5.65
CA LEU A 171 6.24 25.04 -4.33
C LEU A 171 4.85 25.28 -3.70
N GLY A 172 4.14 26.34 -4.11
CA GLY A 172 2.80 26.68 -3.63
C GLY A 172 1.64 26.11 -4.47
N HIS A 173 1.91 25.29 -5.50
CA HIS A 173 0.87 24.70 -6.34
C HIS A 173 -0.02 23.76 -5.50
N PRO A 174 -1.36 23.85 -5.60
CA PRO A 174 -2.27 23.14 -4.69
C PRO A 174 -2.28 21.62 -4.90
N ASP A 175 -1.69 21.16 -6.00
CA ASP A 175 -1.77 19.79 -6.50
C ASP A 175 -0.63 18.88 -6.02
N TRP A 176 0.32 19.40 -5.23
CA TRP A 176 1.41 18.59 -4.69
C TRP A 176 0.99 17.71 -3.52
N GLY A 177 0.07 18.18 -2.69
CA GLY A 177 -0.25 17.53 -1.42
C GLY A 177 1.00 17.27 -0.58
N ASP A 178 1.29 15.99 -0.35
CA ASP A 178 2.45 15.51 0.41
C ASP A 178 3.67 15.12 -0.47
N ASN A 179 3.59 15.27 -1.79
CA ASN A 179 4.60 14.76 -2.74
C ASN A 179 5.84 15.66 -2.93
N LEU A 180 5.95 16.79 -2.20
CA LEU A 180 7.18 17.57 -2.16
C LEU A 180 8.17 16.94 -1.18
N TRP A 181 9.25 16.35 -1.71
CA TRP A 181 10.34 15.81 -0.89
C TRP A 181 11.02 16.89 -0.03
N THR A 182 11.45 16.48 1.17
CA THR A 182 12.20 17.32 2.11
C THR A 182 13.48 16.63 2.60
N ASN A 183 14.59 17.36 2.74
CA ASN A 183 15.78 16.85 3.41
C ASN A 183 15.56 16.77 4.94
N GLU A 184 15.20 15.60 5.46
CA GLU A 184 15.02 15.38 6.92
C GLU A 184 16.28 15.63 7.76
N ALA A 185 17.46 15.77 7.14
CA ALA A 185 18.71 16.06 7.83
C ALA A 185 18.95 17.57 8.07
N GLU A 186 18.26 18.46 7.36
CA GLU A 186 18.39 19.92 7.46
C GLU A 186 17.36 20.55 8.41
N THR A 187 17.75 21.56 9.20
CA THR A 187 16.81 22.38 9.98
C THR A 187 16.44 23.66 9.21
N PRO A 188 15.29 23.74 8.51
CA PRO A 188 15.04 24.78 7.52
C PRO A 188 15.08 26.21 8.08
N ASN A 189 15.76 27.10 7.36
CA ASN A 189 16.00 28.51 7.64
C ASN A 189 16.93 28.76 8.85
N ASN A 190 17.86 27.85 9.16
CA ASN A 190 18.81 28.02 10.26
C ASN A 190 20.16 28.66 9.85
N ASN A 191 20.45 28.73 8.54
CA ASN A 191 21.68 29.25 7.93
C ASN A 191 22.94 28.43 8.29
N VAL A 192 22.76 27.11 8.36
CA VAL A 192 23.78 26.08 8.58
C VAL A 192 23.65 25.00 7.48
N ASP A 193 24.74 24.30 7.25
CA ASP A 193 24.82 23.03 6.50
C ASP A 193 24.85 21.96 7.62
N ASP A 194 23.67 21.46 8.01
CA ASP A 194 23.47 20.59 9.18
C ASP A 194 23.91 19.15 8.87
N ASP A 195 23.67 18.68 7.65
CA ASP A 195 24.05 17.33 7.20
C ASP A 195 25.52 17.22 6.73
N GLY A 196 26.13 18.34 6.33
CA GLY A 196 27.52 18.45 5.88
C GLY A 196 27.74 18.15 4.39
N ASN A 197 26.71 18.17 3.56
CA ASN A 197 26.77 17.90 2.13
C ASN A 197 27.39 19.05 1.31
N GLY A 198 27.41 20.27 1.85
CA GLY A 198 27.95 21.49 1.22
C GLY A 198 26.90 22.48 0.68
N TYR A 199 25.61 22.23 0.89
CA TYR A 199 24.47 23.04 0.47
C TYR A 199 23.66 23.47 1.70
N THR A 200 23.91 24.71 2.18
CA THR A 200 23.23 25.30 3.34
C THR A 200 21.72 25.46 3.13
N ASP A 201 20.91 25.06 4.12
CA ASP A 201 19.44 25.16 4.11
C ASP A 201 18.76 24.39 2.93
N ASP A 202 19.37 23.33 2.36
CA ASP A 202 18.87 22.62 1.14
C ASP A 202 17.61 21.74 1.34
N TYR A 203 16.78 22.10 2.32
CA TYR A 203 15.59 21.39 2.80
C TYR A 203 14.56 21.01 1.72
N LEU A 204 14.49 21.71 0.57
CA LEU A 204 13.62 21.39 -0.58
C LEU A 204 14.43 21.10 -1.86
N GLY A 205 15.73 20.82 -1.73
CA GLY A 205 16.69 20.75 -2.82
C GLY A 205 17.42 22.09 -3.06
N TRP A 206 18.13 22.17 -4.19
CA TRP A 206 19.13 23.21 -4.42
C TRP A 206 19.04 23.88 -5.81
N SER A 207 19.13 25.21 -5.84
CA SER A 207 19.26 25.98 -7.08
C SER A 207 20.72 26.07 -7.53
N ALA A 208 21.11 25.23 -8.48
CA ALA A 208 22.43 25.29 -9.11
C ALA A 208 22.66 26.57 -9.97
N TYR A 209 21.62 27.39 -10.19
CA TYR A 209 21.73 28.64 -10.96
C TYR A 209 22.07 29.86 -10.07
N SER A 210 21.38 30.01 -8.94
CA SER A 210 21.62 31.08 -7.96
C SER A 210 22.63 30.69 -6.87
N ASN A 211 22.90 29.38 -6.71
CA ASN A 211 23.76 28.80 -5.68
C ASN A 211 23.22 29.07 -4.26
N ASP A 212 21.93 28.76 -4.09
CA ASP A 212 21.13 28.86 -2.86
C ASP A 212 19.99 27.81 -2.85
N ASP A 213 19.23 27.76 -1.75
CA ASP A 213 18.07 26.89 -1.49
C ASP A 213 16.82 27.21 -2.33
N ASN A 214 16.87 28.25 -3.18
CA ASN A 214 15.71 28.88 -3.81
C ASN A 214 15.20 28.11 -5.05
N VAL A 215 14.82 26.84 -4.87
CA VAL A 215 14.18 26.00 -5.90
C VAL A 215 12.82 26.54 -6.36
N GLY A 216 12.22 27.44 -5.59
CA GLY A 216 10.95 28.11 -5.91
C GLY A 216 11.05 29.22 -6.96
N SER A 217 12.25 29.67 -7.35
CA SER A 217 12.41 30.75 -8.33
C SER A 217 12.39 30.26 -9.79
N GLY A 218 11.19 30.09 -10.34
CA GLY A 218 10.98 29.76 -11.75
C GLY A 218 9.78 28.84 -11.94
N GLY A 219 10.02 27.59 -12.31
CA GLY A 219 8.99 26.56 -12.44
C GLY A 219 8.05 26.74 -13.63
N SER A 220 8.45 27.47 -14.67
CA SER A 220 7.63 27.62 -15.89
C SER A 220 7.61 26.37 -16.77
N HIS A 221 8.62 25.50 -16.59
CA HIS A 221 8.78 24.22 -17.27
C HIS A 221 8.89 23.07 -16.26
N GLY A 222 9.60 23.28 -15.14
CA GLY A 222 9.76 22.28 -14.08
C GLY A 222 8.47 21.93 -13.34
N THR A 223 7.54 22.87 -13.16
CA THR A 223 6.22 22.59 -12.54
C THR A 223 5.41 21.57 -13.35
N PRO A 224 5.11 21.75 -14.65
CA PRO A 224 4.40 20.72 -15.41
C PRO A 224 5.22 19.42 -15.60
N VAL A 225 6.56 19.47 -15.59
CA VAL A 225 7.41 18.25 -15.60
C VAL A 225 7.23 17.46 -14.29
N ALA A 226 7.30 18.12 -13.14
CA ALA A 226 7.07 17.49 -11.83
C ALA A 226 5.62 17.03 -11.66
N GLY A 227 4.65 17.75 -12.23
CA GLY A 227 3.24 17.33 -12.24
C GLY A 227 3.00 15.99 -12.95
N ILE A 228 3.70 15.74 -14.07
CA ILE A 228 3.66 14.46 -14.81
C ILE A 228 4.42 13.33 -14.07
N ILE A 229 5.22 13.66 -13.05
CA ILE A 229 6.00 12.70 -12.25
C ILE A 229 5.30 12.35 -10.92
N GLY A 230 4.54 13.28 -10.36
CA GLY A 230 3.97 13.12 -9.02
C GLY A 230 3.10 14.28 -8.54
N ALA A 231 2.19 14.81 -9.37
CA ALA A 231 1.01 15.49 -8.80
C ALA A 231 0.21 14.48 -7.96
N GLN A 232 -0.43 14.94 -6.87
CA GLN A 232 -1.09 14.06 -5.91
C GLN A 232 -2.41 13.53 -6.47
N GLY A 233 -2.35 12.37 -7.14
CA GLY A 233 -3.53 11.67 -7.61
C GLY A 233 -4.54 11.37 -6.50
N ASN A 234 -5.81 11.37 -6.87
CA ASN A 234 -6.99 11.21 -6.02
C ASN A 234 -7.23 12.33 -4.98
N ASN A 235 -6.70 13.54 -5.19
CA ASN A 235 -6.96 14.71 -4.35
C ASN A 235 -8.21 15.52 -4.78
N GLY A 236 -8.73 15.29 -6.00
CA GLY A 236 -9.89 16.00 -6.57
C GLY A 236 -9.60 17.42 -7.09
N VAL A 237 -8.31 17.74 -7.23
CA VAL A 237 -7.73 18.98 -7.78
C VAL A 237 -7.18 18.65 -9.17
N GLY A 238 -6.08 19.23 -9.65
CA GLY A 238 -5.76 19.37 -11.07
C GLY A 238 -5.60 18.05 -11.82
N VAL A 239 -4.45 17.40 -11.65
CA VAL A 239 -3.97 16.25 -12.43
C VAL A 239 -3.32 15.19 -11.53
N THR A 240 -3.23 13.95 -12.02
CA THR A 240 -2.36 12.94 -11.40
C THR A 240 -0.97 12.93 -12.03
N GLY A 241 0.04 12.52 -11.25
CA GLY A 241 1.34 12.05 -11.74
C GLY A 241 1.40 10.54 -11.80
#